data_AF-A0A815RS09-F1
#
_entry.id   AF-A0A815RS09-F1
#
_cell.length_a   1.000
_cell.length_b   1.000
_cell.length_c   1.000
_cell.angle_alpha   90.00
_cell.angle_beta   90.00
_cell.angle_gamma   90.00
#
_symmetry.space_group_name_H-M   'P 1'
#
loop_
_entity.id
_entity.type
_entity.pdbx_description
1 polymer ?
#
loop_
_entity_poly.entity_id
_entity_poly.type
_entity_poly.pdbx_seq_one_letter_code
_entity_poly.pdbx_strand_id
1 'polypeptide(L)'
;MIKLIKLIVDHLNVDEEILLLLLLGQTSTLNEAVLDWQPEHEGQRERSHQAAYNILALLSIFLSRKQAFHIIADSYEQALRFSFEHFQTWFNYGLSLISSGQSFRAYLILKQCLRMQPKNLQVYLQLAKIILEYIYDVDLIELFIDLIDEAINYCQQAKELENPPFARSLLLAIAKSFKARQTSIHHDRQALFQSAINDLRESIELDPYDSISHFHLAHNLSFLNQVLSFILSF
;
A
#
# COMPACT_ATOMS: atom_id res chain seq x y z
N MET A 1 17.66 -5.74 34.32
CA MET A 1 18.00 -5.00 33.09
C MET A 1 17.32 -3.64 33.01
N ILE A 2 15.98 -3.53 33.05
CA ILE A 2 15.24 -2.25 32.95
C ILE A 2 15.68 -1.20 34.01
N LYS A 3 15.86 -1.61 35.28
CA LYS A 3 16.37 -0.73 36.35
C LYS A 3 17.82 -0.27 36.13
N LEU A 4 18.63 -1.04 35.40
CA LEU A 4 20.04 -0.74 35.10
C LEU A 4 20.16 0.22 33.92
N ILE A 5 19.27 0.13 32.94
CA ILE A 5 19.18 1.06 31.80
C ILE A 5 18.68 2.43 32.26
N LYS A 6 17.68 2.46 33.15
CA LYS A 6 17.23 3.69 33.80
C LYS A 6 18.37 4.42 34.52
N LEU A 7 19.25 3.67 35.20
CA LEU A 7 20.42 4.17 35.92
C LEU A 7 21.56 4.71 35.03
N ILE A 8 21.58 4.38 33.74
CA ILE A 8 22.57 4.88 32.78
C ILE A 8 22.02 6.07 31.99
N VAL A 9 20.69 6.17 31.87
CA VAL A 9 20.01 7.20 31.08
C VAL A 9 18.91 7.86 31.91
N ASP A 10 19.32 8.51 33.01
CA ASP A 10 18.46 9.14 34.01
C ASP A 10 17.58 10.31 33.47
N HIS A 11 17.64 10.60 32.17
CA HIS A 11 16.92 11.72 31.52
C HIS A 11 16.08 11.31 30.29
N LEU A 12 15.81 10.02 30.07
CA LEU A 12 14.95 9.61 28.96
C LEU A 12 13.51 10.06 29.18
N ASN A 13 12.93 10.66 28.14
CA ASN A 13 11.49 10.88 28.09
C ASN A 13 10.75 9.52 28.00
N VAL A 14 9.49 9.48 28.41
CA VAL A 14 8.65 8.25 28.36
C VAL A 14 8.64 7.64 26.95
N ASP A 15 8.60 8.47 25.92
CA ASP A 15 8.67 8.06 24.52
C ASP A 15 10.00 7.37 24.17
N GLU A 16 11.11 7.90 24.68
CA GLU A 16 12.44 7.35 24.43
C GLU A 16 12.66 6.05 25.21
N GLU A 17 12.08 5.93 26.41
CA GLU A 17 12.07 4.68 27.17
C GLU A 17 11.27 3.60 26.44
N ILE A 18 10.09 3.92 25.91
CA ILE A 18 9.27 2.98 25.11
C ILE A 18 10.04 2.53 23.87
N LEU A 19 10.61 3.48 23.12
CA LEU A 19 11.38 3.17 21.91
C LEU A 19 12.57 2.25 22.24
N LEU A 20 13.31 2.56 23.30
CA LEU A 20 14.46 1.77 23.73
C LEU A 20 14.06 0.35 24.12
N LEU A 21 12.95 0.18 24.86
CA LEU A 21 12.43 -1.14 25.21
C LEU A 21 12.03 -1.96 23.98
N LEU A 22 11.40 -1.32 22.99
CA LEU A 22 11.00 -1.98 21.75
C LEU A 22 12.20 -2.37 20.90
N LEU A 23 13.22 -1.51 20.79
CA LEU A 23 14.46 -1.80 20.08
C LEU A 23 15.24 -2.93 20.75
N LEU A 24 15.34 -2.93 22.08
CA LEU A 24 15.95 -4.02 22.84
C LEU A 24 15.19 -5.32 22.64
N GLY A 25 13.87 -5.27 22.71
CA GLY A 25 13.00 -6.41 22.41
C GLY A 25 13.26 -6.96 21.01
N GLN A 26 13.35 -6.08 20.00
CA GLN A 26 13.64 -6.46 18.63
C GLN A 26 15.00 -7.17 18.54
N THR A 27 16.06 -6.59 19.11
CA THR A 27 17.39 -7.22 19.10
C THR A 27 17.41 -8.57 19.81
N SER A 28 16.66 -8.73 20.91
CA SER A 28 16.51 -10.00 21.61
C SER A 28 15.84 -11.03 20.71
N THR A 29 14.72 -10.66 20.06
CA THR A 29 14.01 -11.58 19.15
C THR A 29 14.79 -11.93 17.90
N LEU A 30 15.61 -11.01 17.38
CA LEU A 30 16.49 -11.28 16.24
C LEU A 30 17.59 -12.27 16.62
N ASN A 31 18.12 -12.20 17.84
CA ASN A 31 19.13 -13.15 18.34
C ASN A 31 18.55 -14.52 18.69
N GLU A 32 17.31 -14.56 19.16
CA GLU A 32 16.59 -15.80 19.52
C GLU A 32 15.84 -16.43 18.34
N ALA A 33 15.93 -15.85 17.14
CA ALA A 33 15.27 -16.35 15.95
C ALA A 33 15.81 -17.75 15.58
N VAL A 34 14.92 -18.74 15.59
CA VAL A 34 15.28 -20.11 15.23
C VAL A 34 15.38 -20.21 13.70
N LEU A 35 16.59 -20.43 13.20
CA LEU A 35 16.87 -20.51 11.75
C LEU A 35 16.82 -21.93 11.19
N ASP A 36 16.79 -22.93 12.07
CA ASP A 36 16.83 -24.33 11.66
C ASP A 36 15.50 -24.76 11.05
N TRP A 37 15.51 -25.12 9.76
CA TRP A 37 14.32 -25.47 8.96
C TRP A 37 13.86 -26.93 9.12
N GLN A 38 14.38 -27.65 10.10
CA GLN A 38 13.96 -29.03 10.37
C GLN A 38 12.51 -29.07 10.88
N PRO A 39 11.72 -30.12 10.53
CA PRO A 39 10.31 -30.20 10.95
C PRO A 39 10.14 -30.20 12.48
N GLU A 40 11.12 -30.70 13.22
CA GLU A 40 11.12 -30.75 14.69
C GLU A 40 11.07 -29.37 15.36
N HIS A 41 11.61 -28.34 14.69
CA HIS A 41 11.68 -26.97 15.21
C HIS A 41 10.56 -26.05 14.71
N GLU A 42 9.58 -26.58 13.96
CA GLU A 42 8.52 -25.77 13.35
C GLU A 42 7.72 -24.95 14.36
N GLY A 43 7.29 -25.57 15.47
CA GLY A 43 6.55 -24.85 16.51
C GLY A 43 7.39 -23.80 17.26
N GLN A 44 8.71 -23.98 17.35
CA GLN A 44 9.62 -22.99 17.94
C GLN A 44 9.87 -21.82 16.98
N ARG A 45 9.98 -22.09 15.68
CA ARG A 45 10.05 -21.06 14.63
C ARG A 45 8.78 -20.21 14.62
N GLU A 46 7.61 -20.82 14.68
CA GLU A 46 6.35 -20.08 14.66
C GLU A 46 6.22 -19.16 15.88
N ARG A 47 6.57 -19.64 17.08
CA ARG A 47 6.54 -18.83 18.31
C ARG A 47 7.54 -17.68 18.28
N SER A 48 8.79 -17.94 17.88
CA SER A 48 9.83 -16.89 17.78
C SER A 48 9.44 -15.85 16.73
N HIS A 49 8.88 -16.28 15.61
CA HIS A 49 8.36 -15.41 14.57
C HIS A 49 7.19 -14.55 15.05
N GLN A 50 6.19 -15.14 15.71
CA GLN A 50 5.07 -14.40 16.27
C GLN A 50 5.54 -13.37 17.31
N ALA A 51 6.51 -13.71 18.16
CA ALA A 51 7.09 -12.78 19.10
C ALA A 51 7.78 -11.60 18.39
N ALA A 52 8.62 -11.86 17.38
CA ALA A 52 9.27 -10.83 16.57
C ALA A 52 8.24 -9.94 15.84
N TYR A 53 7.22 -10.54 15.23
CA TYR A 53 6.13 -9.84 14.57
C TYR A 53 5.39 -8.90 15.52
N ASN A 54 5.05 -9.36 16.73
CA ASN A 54 4.36 -8.55 17.73
C ASN A 54 5.18 -7.33 18.16
N ILE A 55 6.50 -7.51 18.36
CA ILE A 55 7.39 -6.39 18.70
C ILE A 55 7.46 -5.39 17.54
N LEU A 56 7.59 -5.85 16.31
CA LEU A 56 7.60 -4.99 15.11
C LEU A 56 6.26 -4.27 14.92
N ALA A 57 5.13 -4.91 15.23
CA ALA A 57 3.82 -4.29 15.20
C ALA A 57 3.70 -3.18 16.26
N LEU A 58 4.20 -3.40 17.48
CA LEU A 58 4.22 -2.36 18.51
C LEU A 58 5.16 -1.20 18.15
N LEU A 59 6.33 -1.51 17.59
CA LEU A 59 7.30 -0.52 17.11
C LEU A 59 6.74 0.31 15.96
N SER A 60 6.02 -0.31 15.02
CA SER A 60 5.38 0.41 13.92
C SER A 60 4.25 1.31 14.39
N ILE A 61 3.42 0.87 15.35
CA ILE A 61 2.39 1.73 15.98
C ILE A 61 3.05 2.94 16.65
N PHE A 62 4.12 2.75 17.42
CA PHE A 62 4.80 3.84 18.10
C PHE A 62 5.43 4.84 17.11
N LEU A 63 6.21 4.33 16.14
CA LEU A 63 6.92 5.18 15.17
C LEU A 63 5.99 5.85 14.15
N SER A 64 4.83 5.26 13.84
CA SER A 64 3.83 5.89 12.96
C SER A 64 3.33 7.22 13.54
N ARG A 65 3.16 7.30 14.86
CA ARG A 65 2.79 8.55 15.57
C ARG A 65 3.88 9.61 15.50
N LYS A 66 5.13 9.20 15.30
CA LYS A 66 6.29 10.08 15.12
C LYS A 66 6.61 10.30 13.63
N GLN A 67 5.81 9.76 12.71
CA GLN A 67 6.00 9.82 11.26
C GLN A 67 7.37 9.28 10.80
N ALA A 68 8.00 8.42 11.60
CA ALA A 68 9.34 7.88 11.33
C ALA A 68 9.28 6.61 10.46
N PHE A 69 8.65 6.69 9.28
CA PHE A 69 8.36 5.53 8.43
C PHE A 69 9.59 4.83 7.86
N HIS A 70 10.70 5.55 7.67
CA HIS A 70 11.97 4.96 7.21
C HIS A 70 12.52 3.93 8.19
N ILE A 71 12.48 4.23 9.50
CA ILE A 71 12.92 3.30 10.56
C ILE A 71 12.02 2.07 10.60
N ILE A 72 10.71 2.25 10.37
CA ILE A 72 9.76 1.13 10.30
C ILE A 72 10.13 0.22 9.12
N ALA A 73 10.40 0.79 7.94
CA ALA A 73 10.82 0.02 6.77
C ALA A 73 12.10 -0.78 7.04
N ASP A 74 13.13 -0.15 7.59
CA ASP A 74 14.39 -0.82 7.93
C ASP A 74 14.18 -1.96 8.96
N SER A 75 13.31 -1.75 9.94
CA SER A 75 13.00 -2.77 10.95
C SER A 75 12.31 -4.00 10.34
N TYR A 76 11.39 -3.79 9.40
CA TYR A 76 10.74 -4.88 8.67
C TYR A 76 11.70 -5.56 7.69
N GLU A 77 12.58 -4.83 7.01
CA GLU A 77 13.60 -5.40 6.13
C GLU A 77 14.52 -6.37 6.90
N GLN A 78 14.93 -6.00 8.12
CA GLN A 78 15.71 -6.89 8.98
C GLN A 78 14.94 -8.15 9.38
N ALA A 79 13.65 -8.00 9.68
CA ALA A 79 12.76 -9.10 10.05
C ALA A 79 12.54 -10.10 8.91
N LEU A 80 12.54 -9.62 7.65
CA LEU A 80 12.37 -10.45 6.45
C LEU A 80 13.37 -11.60 6.34
N ARG A 81 14.58 -11.44 6.92
CA ARG A 81 15.62 -12.48 6.93
C ARG A 81 15.16 -13.77 7.61
N PHE A 82 14.20 -13.67 8.52
CA PHE A 82 13.74 -14.78 9.37
C PHE A 82 12.24 -15.04 9.22
N SER A 83 11.50 -14.13 8.57
CA SER A 83 10.09 -14.28 8.23
C SER A 83 9.90 -14.79 6.79
N PHE A 84 10.24 -16.05 6.54
CA PHE A 84 10.02 -16.66 5.23
C PHE A 84 8.52 -16.77 4.95
N GLU A 85 8.09 -16.18 3.82
CA GLU A 85 6.72 -16.25 3.28
C GLU A 85 5.56 -15.88 4.25
N HIS A 86 5.85 -15.18 5.35
CA HIS A 86 4.78 -14.69 6.21
C HIS A 86 4.15 -13.43 5.61
N PHE A 87 2.97 -13.60 5.01
CA PHE A 87 2.26 -12.55 4.28
C PHE A 87 2.19 -11.22 5.04
N GLN A 88 1.83 -11.24 6.34
CA GLN A 88 1.61 -10.00 7.08
C GLN A 88 2.88 -9.19 7.30
N THR A 89 4.05 -9.83 7.44
CA THR A 89 5.34 -9.14 7.58
C THR A 89 5.73 -8.48 6.25
N TRP A 90 5.57 -9.21 5.14
CA TRP A 90 5.81 -8.69 3.80
C TRP A 90 4.86 -7.54 3.44
N PHE A 91 3.58 -7.68 3.78
CA PHE A 91 2.58 -6.67 3.52
C PHE A 91 2.81 -5.39 4.35
N ASN A 92 3.12 -5.53 5.65
CA ASN A 92 3.46 -4.39 6.50
C ASN A 92 4.77 -3.71 6.07
N TYR A 93 5.75 -4.46 5.57
CA TYR A 93 6.95 -3.89 4.95
C TYR A 93 6.57 -3.04 3.74
N GLY A 94 5.75 -3.57 2.83
CA GLY A 94 5.22 -2.84 1.68
C GLY A 94 4.54 -1.53 2.09
N LEU A 95 3.64 -1.56 3.08
CA LEU A 95 2.96 -0.36 3.60
C LEU A 95 3.92 0.67 4.20
N SER A 96 4.97 0.22 4.90
CA SER A 96 5.99 1.11 5.45
C SER A 96 6.82 1.79 4.35
N LEU A 97 7.09 1.08 3.24
CA LEU A 97 7.76 1.64 2.06
C LEU A 97 6.89 2.69 1.35
N ILE A 98 5.57 2.44 1.21
CA ILE A 98 4.62 3.46 0.70
C ILE A 98 4.69 4.71 1.58
N SER A 99 4.59 4.53 2.90
CA SER A 99 4.54 5.64 3.86
C SER A 99 5.85 6.43 3.96
N SER A 100 6.97 5.82 3.57
CA SER A 100 8.29 6.48 3.49
C SER A 100 8.60 7.08 2.11
N GLY A 101 7.66 6.99 1.16
CA GLY A 101 7.83 7.52 -0.20
C GLY A 101 8.65 6.64 -1.14
N GLN A 102 8.99 5.41 -0.74
CA GLN A 102 9.76 4.47 -1.57
C GLN A 102 8.82 3.64 -2.48
N SER A 103 8.02 4.32 -3.31
CA SER A 103 6.92 3.74 -4.09
C SER A 103 7.34 2.56 -4.99
N PHE A 104 8.45 2.68 -5.72
CA PHE A 104 8.93 1.61 -6.61
C PHE A 104 9.35 0.35 -5.84
N ARG A 105 10.01 0.51 -4.69
CA ARG A 105 10.36 -0.63 -3.82
C ARG A 105 9.11 -1.26 -3.23
N ALA A 106 8.15 -0.45 -2.77
CA ALA A 106 6.87 -0.93 -2.27
C ALA A 106 6.13 -1.78 -3.31
N TYR A 107 6.11 -1.34 -4.57
CA TYR A 107 5.52 -2.08 -5.69
C TYR A 107 6.14 -3.48 -5.87
N LEU A 108 7.48 -3.59 -5.84
CA LEU A 108 8.16 -4.88 -5.94
C LEU A 108 7.81 -5.82 -4.78
N ILE A 109 7.75 -5.30 -3.55
CA ILE A 109 7.40 -6.07 -2.35
C ILE A 109 5.95 -6.53 -2.39
N LEU A 110 5.02 -5.67 -2.81
CA LEU A 110 3.61 -6.05 -2.94
C LEU A 110 3.37 -7.06 -4.08
N LYS A 111 4.16 -7.02 -5.16
CA LYS A 111 4.15 -8.11 -6.17
C LYS A 111 4.54 -9.46 -5.56
N GLN A 112 5.46 -9.50 -4.58
CA GLN A 112 5.74 -10.74 -3.84
C GLN A 112 4.58 -11.13 -2.92
N CYS A 113 3.93 -10.16 -2.26
CA CYS A 113 2.73 -10.43 -1.44
C CYS A 113 1.61 -11.08 -2.27
N LEU A 114 1.45 -10.64 -3.52
CA LEU A 114 0.48 -11.21 -4.46
C LEU A 114 0.84 -12.64 -4.87
N ARG A 115 2.13 -12.98 -5.00
CA ARG A 115 2.55 -14.38 -5.22
C ARG A 115 2.17 -15.28 -4.05
N MET A 116 2.30 -14.79 -2.82
CA MET A 116 1.91 -15.53 -1.61
C MET A 116 0.39 -15.66 -1.48
N GLN A 117 -0.35 -14.59 -1.76
CA GLN A 117 -1.81 -14.56 -1.71
C GLN A 117 -2.38 -13.95 -3.00
N PRO A 118 -2.60 -14.76 -4.06
CA PRO A 118 -2.97 -14.28 -5.38
C PRO A 118 -4.41 -13.79 -5.49
N LYS A 119 -5.20 -13.83 -4.41
CA LYS A 119 -6.57 -13.31 -4.35
C LYS A 119 -6.73 -12.31 -3.22
N ASN A 120 -5.65 -11.63 -2.84
CA ASN A 120 -5.71 -10.59 -1.83
C ASN A 120 -6.04 -9.23 -2.46
N LEU A 121 -7.31 -8.88 -2.32
CA LEU A 121 -7.89 -7.59 -2.67
C LEU A 121 -7.10 -6.37 -2.17
N GLN A 122 -6.64 -6.39 -0.92
CA GLN A 122 -5.93 -5.26 -0.34
C GLN A 122 -4.60 -5.03 -1.09
N VAL A 123 -3.94 -6.11 -1.51
CA VAL A 123 -2.71 -6.02 -2.32
C VAL A 123 -3.01 -5.44 -3.70
N TYR A 124 -4.10 -5.86 -4.36
CA TYR A 124 -4.50 -5.30 -5.66
C TYR A 124 -4.74 -3.79 -5.61
N LEU A 125 -5.50 -3.33 -4.61
CA LEU A 125 -5.80 -1.91 -4.47
C LEU A 125 -4.55 -1.09 -4.13
N GLN A 126 -3.66 -1.62 -3.29
CA GLN A 126 -2.40 -0.93 -2.97
C GLN A 126 -1.46 -0.89 -4.19
N LEU A 127 -1.36 -1.96 -4.98
CA LEU A 127 -0.59 -1.97 -6.23
C LEU A 127 -1.12 -0.96 -7.23
N ALA A 128 -2.43 -0.96 -7.50
CA ALA A 128 -3.06 0.01 -8.40
C ALA A 128 -2.84 1.45 -7.92
N LYS A 129 -2.99 1.70 -6.61
CA LYS A 129 -2.76 3.01 -6.00
C LYS A 129 -1.30 3.46 -6.18
N ILE A 130 -0.32 2.62 -5.86
CA ILE A 130 1.11 2.96 -6.01
C ILE A 130 1.44 3.27 -7.46
N ILE A 131 0.93 2.48 -8.40
CA ILE A 131 1.12 2.75 -9.82
C ILE A 131 0.60 4.15 -10.16
N LEU A 132 -0.62 4.47 -9.73
CA LEU A 132 -1.25 5.77 -9.99
C LEU A 132 -0.58 6.95 -9.26
N GLU A 133 0.08 6.72 -8.13
CA GLU A 133 0.89 7.73 -7.45
C GLU A 133 2.25 7.92 -8.14
N TYR A 134 2.89 6.82 -8.57
CA TYR A 134 4.17 6.84 -9.28
C TYR A 134 4.09 7.49 -10.67
N ILE A 135 2.88 7.54 -11.24
CA ILE A 135 2.53 8.24 -12.50
C ILE A 135 2.97 9.72 -12.52
N TYR A 136 3.04 10.39 -11.37
CA TYR A 136 3.45 11.80 -11.31
C TYR A 136 4.97 12.02 -11.40
N ASP A 137 5.77 10.98 -11.18
CA ASP A 137 7.23 11.08 -11.04
C ASP A 137 8.01 10.54 -12.27
N VAL A 138 7.36 9.91 -13.24
CA VAL A 138 8.04 9.18 -14.33
C VAL A 138 7.91 9.88 -15.69
N ASP A 139 9.06 10.32 -16.22
CA ASP A 139 9.20 10.89 -17.58
C ASP A 139 9.15 9.85 -18.72
N LEU A 140 9.02 8.55 -18.41
CA LEU A 140 9.02 7.43 -19.37
C LEU A 140 7.60 6.99 -19.72
N ILE A 141 7.10 7.47 -20.85
CA ILE A 141 5.73 7.24 -21.35
C ILE A 141 5.45 5.75 -21.66
N GLU A 142 6.44 4.97 -22.11
CA GLU A 142 6.21 3.56 -22.48
C GLU A 142 5.96 2.66 -21.27
N LEU A 143 6.85 2.72 -20.26
CA LEU A 143 6.67 1.99 -18.99
C LEU A 143 5.36 2.39 -18.30
N PHE A 144 4.94 3.63 -18.46
CA PHE A 144 3.71 4.15 -17.89
C PHE A 144 2.45 3.48 -18.46
N ILE A 145 2.39 3.20 -19.76
CA ILE A 145 1.22 2.55 -20.39
C ILE A 145 1.06 1.13 -19.82
N ASP A 146 2.15 0.37 -19.77
CA ASP A 146 2.15 -1.00 -19.25
C ASP A 146 1.71 -1.04 -17.78
N LEU A 147 2.21 -0.11 -16.97
CA LEU A 147 1.83 -0.01 -15.55
C LEU A 147 0.35 0.34 -15.40
N ILE A 148 -0.20 1.24 -16.20
CA ILE A 148 -1.64 1.55 -16.17
C ILE A 148 -2.47 0.33 -16.52
N ASP A 149 -2.04 -0.45 -17.51
CA ASP A 149 -2.73 -1.67 -17.90
C ASP A 149 -2.69 -2.73 -16.78
N GLU A 150 -1.56 -2.85 -16.07
CA GLU A 150 -1.49 -3.63 -14.83
C GLU A 150 -2.47 -3.10 -13.76
N ALA A 151 -2.54 -1.79 -13.54
CA ALA A 151 -3.44 -1.19 -12.56
C ALA A 151 -4.91 -1.45 -12.87
N ILE A 152 -5.30 -1.34 -14.15
CA ILE A 152 -6.66 -1.67 -14.62
C ILE A 152 -6.95 -3.15 -14.36
N ASN A 153 -6.01 -4.05 -14.67
CA ASN A 153 -6.15 -5.49 -14.43
C ASN A 153 -6.32 -5.80 -12.94
N TYR A 154 -5.52 -5.19 -12.06
CA TYR A 154 -5.67 -5.35 -10.61
C TYR A 154 -7.02 -4.85 -10.10
N CYS A 155 -7.52 -3.73 -10.62
CA CYS A 155 -8.85 -3.22 -10.27
C CYS A 155 -9.98 -4.12 -10.78
N GLN A 156 -9.80 -4.78 -11.93
CA GLN A 156 -10.75 -5.76 -12.47
C GLN A 156 -10.77 -7.04 -11.65
N GLN A 157 -9.59 -7.57 -11.29
CA GLN A 157 -9.46 -8.74 -10.40
C GLN A 157 -10.07 -8.45 -9.02
N ALA A 158 -9.91 -7.23 -8.50
CA ALA A 158 -10.58 -6.79 -7.28
C ALA A 158 -12.12 -6.77 -7.41
N LYS A 159 -12.68 -6.56 -8.62
CA LYS A 159 -14.13 -6.56 -8.85
C LYS A 159 -14.75 -7.94 -8.61
N GLU A 160 -14.00 -9.00 -8.88
CA GLU A 160 -14.45 -10.38 -8.70
C GLU A 160 -14.49 -10.81 -7.21
N LEU A 161 -13.88 -10.04 -6.31
CA LEU A 161 -13.72 -10.36 -4.88
C LEU A 161 -14.72 -9.64 -3.95
N GLU A 162 -15.77 -9.03 -4.51
CA GLU A 162 -16.97 -8.48 -3.83
C GLU A 162 -16.79 -7.39 -2.75
N ASN A 163 -15.62 -6.78 -2.51
CA ASN A 163 -15.45 -5.59 -1.65
C ASN A 163 -14.05 -4.96 -1.84
N PRO A 164 -13.69 -3.75 -1.31
CA PRO A 164 -14.53 -2.57 -1.18
C PRO A 164 -14.81 -1.95 -2.56
N PRO A 165 -16.09 -1.80 -2.95
CA PRO A 165 -16.45 -1.39 -4.30
C PRO A 165 -16.05 0.05 -4.62
N PHE A 166 -16.01 0.93 -3.62
CA PHE A 166 -15.72 2.37 -3.77
C PHE A 166 -14.27 2.65 -4.19
N ALA A 167 -13.29 2.22 -3.38
CA ALA A 167 -11.88 2.47 -3.67
C ALA A 167 -11.47 1.82 -5.01
N ARG A 168 -12.04 0.66 -5.33
CA ARG A 168 -11.87 -0.01 -6.62
C ARG A 168 -12.43 0.84 -7.77
N SER A 169 -13.69 1.28 -7.70
CA SER A 169 -14.31 2.04 -8.80
C SER A 169 -13.61 3.37 -9.05
N LEU A 170 -13.20 4.05 -7.99
CA LEU A 170 -12.41 5.28 -8.06
C LEU A 170 -11.05 5.04 -8.75
N LEU A 171 -10.26 4.08 -8.27
CA LEU A 171 -8.94 3.77 -8.84
C LEU A 171 -9.05 3.30 -10.29
N LEU A 172 -10.04 2.48 -10.62
CA LEU A 172 -10.30 2.01 -11.98
C LEU A 172 -10.61 3.17 -12.93
N ALA A 173 -11.46 4.10 -12.50
CA ALA A 173 -11.80 5.27 -13.29
C ALA A 173 -10.60 6.20 -13.49
N ILE A 174 -9.80 6.41 -12.44
CA ILE A 174 -8.58 7.20 -12.53
C ILE A 174 -7.61 6.54 -13.53
N ALA A 175 -7.38 5.24 -13.44
CA ALA A 175 -6.51 4.51 -14.37
C ALA A 175 -7.00 4.61 -15.83
N LYS A 176 -8.30 4.42 -16.07
CA LYS A 176 -8.90 4.61 -17.40
C LYS A 176 -8.76 6.05 -17.91
N SER A 177 -8.89 7.05 -17.03
CA SER A 177 -8.71 8.46 -17.40
C SER A 177 -7.27 8.77 -17.80
N PHE A 178 -6.28 8.16 -17.15
CA PHE A 178 -4.87 8.28 -17.53
C PHE A 178 -4.63 7.58 -18.87
N LYS A 179 -5.15 6.36 -19.06
CA LYS A 179 -5.07 5.64 -20.34
C LYS A 179 -5.66 6.47 -21.49
N ALA A 180 -6.84 7.05 -21.29
CA ALA A 180 -7.52 7.88 -22.29
C ALA A 180 -6.67 9.10 -22.71
N ARG A 181 -5.96 9.72 -21.76
CA ARG A 181 -5.09 10.86 -22.06
C ARG A 181 -3.89 10.49 -22.93
N GLN A 182 -3.42 9.24 -22.86
CA GLN A 182 -2.31 8.76 -23.67
C GLN A 182 -2.74 8.18 -25.01
N THR A 183 -3.97 7.71 -25.13
CA THR A 183 -4.48 7.21 -26.41
C THR A 183 -4.60 8.32 -27.45
N SER A 184 -3.96 8.11 -28.59
CA SER A 184 -4.00 9.04 -29.74
C SER A 184 -5.30 8.93 -30.54
N ILE A 185 -5.90 7.73 -30.59
CA ILE A 185 -7.12 7.46 -31.35
C ILE A 185 -8.32 8.12 -30.67
N HIS A 186 -8.97 9.04 -31.38
CA HIS A 186 -10.05 9.84 -30.84
C HIS A 186 -11.26 9.02 -30.37
N HIS A 187 -11.65 8.00 -31.14
CA HIS A 187 -12.80 7.14 -30.82
C HIS A 187 -12.56 6.36 -29.52
N ASP A 188 -11.40 5.70 -29.42
CA ASP A 188 -11.02 4.91 -28.24
C ASP A 188 -10.87 5.78 -27.00
N ARG A 189 -10.29 6.98 -27.17
CA ARG A 189 -10.20 7.98 -26.12
C ARG A 189 -11.57 8.37 -25.56
N GLN A 190 -12.54 8.63 -26.43
CA GLN A 190 -13.91 8.95 -26.00
C GLN A 190 -14.58 7.78 -25.27
N ALA A 191 -14.41 6.55 -25.79
CA ALA A 191 -14.95 5.35 -25.15
C ALA A 191 -14.36 5.12 -23.75
N LEU A 192 -13.04 5.33 -23.58
CA LEU A 192 -12.37 5.22 -22.29
C LEU A 192 -12.85 6.28 -21.30
N PHE A 193 -13.00 7.54 -21.72
CA PHE A 193 -13.55 8.59 -20.86
C PHE A 193 -15.00 8.31 -20.46
N GLN A 194 -15.84 7.83 -21.37
CA GLN A 194 -17.21 7.42 -21.05
C GLN A 194 -17.24 6.26 -20.06
N SER A 195 -16.38 5.26 -20.24
CA SER A 195 -16.26 4.16 -19.28
C SER A 195 -15.79 4.64 -17.91
N ALA A 196 -14.81 5.55 -17.85
CA ALA A 196 -14.33 6.14 -16.60
C ALA A 196 -15.43 6.94 -15.89
N ILE A 197 -16.27 7.68 -16.62
CA ILE A 197 -17.40 8.42 -16.05
C ILE A 197 -18.43 7.47 -15.43
N ASN A 198 -18.71 6.33 -16.08
CA ASN A 198 -19.63 5.35 -15.52
C ASN A 198 -19.09 4.77 -14.21
N ASP A 199 -17.79 4.43 -14.16
CA ASP A 199 -17.16 3.94 -12.94
C ASP A 199 -17.12 5.02 -11.83
N LEU A 200 -16.97 6.31 -12.19
CA LEU A 200 -17.03 7.43 -11.23
C LEU A 200 -18.44 7.64 -10.69
N ARG A 201 -19.47 7.47 -11.53
CA ARG A 201 -20.86 7.52 -11.07
C ARG A 201 -21.15 6.38 -10.10
N GLU A 202 -20.68 5.16 -10.40
CA GLU A 202 -20.74 4.03 -9.46
C GLU A 202 -20.02 4.38 -8.15
N SER A 203 -18.87 5.05 -8.21
CA SER A 203 -18.14 5.52 -7.02
C SER A 203 -18.94 6.53 -6.19
N ILE A 204 -19.54 7.53 -6.83
CA ILE A 204 -20.36 8.57 -6.18
C ILE A 204 -21.65 7.98 -5.59
N GLU A 205 -22.25 6.98 -6.24
CA GLU A 205 -23.39 6.26 -5.67
C GLU A 205 -23.03 5.53 -4.37
N LEU A 206 -21.79 5.04 -4.27
CA LEU A 206 -21.27 4.36 -3.08
C LEU A 206 -20.86 5.34 -1.97
N ASP A 207 -20.24 6.46 -2.32
CA ASP A 207 -19.92 7.56 -1.39
C ASP A 207 -20.26 8.93 -2.01
N PRO A 208 -21.46 9.48 -1.73
CA PRO A 208 -21.89 10.76 -2.26
C PRO A 208 -21.14 11.98 -1.72
N TYR A 209 -20.36 11.84 -0.65
CA TYR A 209 -19.65 12.97 -0.03
C TYR A 209 -18.18 13.04 -0.43
N ASP A 210 -17.69 12.09 -1.23
CA ASP A 210 -16.29 12.09 -1.64
C ASP A 210 -16.01 13.19 -2.67
N SER A 211 -15.21 14.17 -2.24
CA SER A 211 -14.75 15.27 -3.10
C SER A 211 -13.85 14.80 -4.24
N ILE A 212 -13.11 13.70 -4.05
CA ILE A 212 -12.13 13.21 -5.04
C ILE A 212 -12.86 12.65 -6.26
N SER A 213 -13.91 11.85 -6.02
CA SER A 213 -14.78 11.30 -7.06
C SER A 213 -15.47 12.39 -7.88
N HIS A 214 -16.04 13.42 -7.21
CA HIS A 214 -16.64 14.56 -7.89
C HIS A 214 -15.62 15.34 -8.72
N PHE A 215 -14.44 15.59 -8.17
CA PHE A 215 -13.34 16.26 -8.88
C PHE A 215 -12.94 15.51 -10.15
N HIS A 216 -12.71 14.19 -10.05
CA HIS A 216 -12.34 13.39 -11.22
C HIS A 216 -13.49 13.26 -12.23
N LEU A 217 -14.75 13.24 -11.78
CA LEU A 217 -15.91 13.25 -12.67
C LEU A 217 -15.96 14.56 -13.47
N ALA A 218 -15.86 15.69 -12.77
CA ALA A 218 -15.83 17.01 -13.38
C ALA A 218 -14.64 17.13 -14.37
N HIS A 219 -13.46 16.66 -13.97
CA HIS A 219 -12.27 16.65 -14.82
C HIS A 219 -12.48 15.83 -16.11
N ASN A 220 -13.04 14.62 -16.02
CA ASN A 220 -13.31 13.79 -17.20
C ASN A 220 -14.41 14.37 -18.11
N LEU A 221 -15.45 14.98 -17.55
CA LEU A 221 -16.50 15.67 -18.32
C LEU A 221 -15.95 16.87 -19.10
N SER A 222 -14.97 17.58 -18.54
CA SER A 222 -14.30 18.69 -19.22
C SER A 222 -13.61 18.24 -20.52
N PHE A 223 -12.97 17.06 -20.54
CA PHE A 223 -12.33 16.50 -21.74
C PHE A 223 -13.32 16.07 -22.82
N LEU A 224 -14.56 15.75 -22.44
CA LEU A 224 -15.64 15.41 -23.37
C LEU A 224 -16.44 16.64 -23.84
N ASN A 225 -16.07 17.86 -23.43
CA ASN A 225 -16.80 19.11 -23.71
C ASN A 225 -18.27 19.10 -23.25
N GLN A 226 -18.61 18.31 -22.22
CA GLN A 226 -19.97 18.26 -21.68
C GLN A 226 -20.13 19.28 -20.54
N VAL A 227 -20.18 20.57 -20.90
CA VAL A 227 -20.19 21.69 -19.94
C VAL A 227 -21.45 21.70 -19.05
N LEU A 228 -22.61 21.29 -19.59
CA LEU A 228 -23.87 21.25 -18.85
C LEU A 228 -23.87 20.21 -17.72
N SER A 229 -23.36 19.01 -17.97
CA SER A 229 -23.24 17.97 -16.94
C SER A 229 -22.13 18.28 -15.92
N PHE A 230 -21.11 19.03 -16.33
CA PHE A 230 -20.06 19.53 -15.44
C PHE A 230 -20.58 20.52 -14.39
N ILE A 231 -21.45 21.46 -14.81
CA ILE A 231 -22.03 22.45 -13.87
C ILE A 231 -22.98 21.77 -12.88
N LEU A 232 -23.69 20.72 -13.31
CA LEU A 232 -24.63 19.97 -12.47
C LEU A 232 -23.96 18.97 -11.51
N SER A 233 -22.65 18.76 -11.61
CA SER A 233 -21.89 17.88 -10.71
C SER A 233 -21.31 18.56 -9.47
N PHE A 234 -21.54 19.87 -9.31
CA PHE A 234 -21.23 20.67 -8.12
C PHE A 234 -22.52 21.03 -7.37
#